data_AF-X1D8N8-F1
#
_entry.id   AF-X1D8N8-F1
#
_cell.length_a   1.000
_cell.length_b   1.000
_cell.length_c   1.000
_cell.angle_alpha   90.00
_cell.angle_beta   90.00
_cell.angle_gamma   90.00
#
_symmetry.space_group_name_H-M   'P 1'
#
loop_
_entity.id
_entity.type
_entity.pdbx_description
1 polymer ?
#
loop_
_entity_poly.entity_id
_entity_poly.type
_entity_poly.pdbx_seq_one_letter_code
_entity_poly.pdbx_strand_id
1 'polypeptide(L)'
;MSHDILYFHSQTIPNLRKIKESGVSGVLKSNFPPITGSAWMSIATGKNPGETGVFDFLVLEDRQEWRIRPLTSADYQKNGAIWDYLSSLGKKVGVVNYPML
;
A
#
# COMPACT_ATOMS: atom_id res chain seq x y z
N MET A 1 -3.33 -8.91 -16.64
CA MET A 1 -3.93 -7.89 -17.51
C MET A 1 -3.26 -6.51 -17.43
N SER A 2 -2.45 -6.16 -16.41
CA SER A 2 -1.84 -4.81 -16.29
C SER A 2 -0.35 -4.70 -16.66
N HIS A 3 0.40 -5.79 -16.82
CA HIS A 3 1.84 -5.74 -17.15
C HIS A 3 2.10 -5.27 -18.59
N ASP A 4 1.10 -5.39 -19.45
CA ASP A 4 1.25 -5.17 -20.89
C ASP A 4 1.38 -3.68 -21.24
N ILE A 5 0.82 -2.78 -20.42
CA ILE A 5 0.82 -1.32 -20.66
C ILE A 5 2.24 -0.75 -20.72
N LEU A 6 3.11 -1.15 -19.79
CA LEU A 6 4.51 -0.68 -19.77
C LEU A 6 5.33 -1.21 -20.95
N TYR A 7 4.96 -2.39 -21.48
CA TYR A 7 5.60 -2.97 -22.64
C TYR A 7 5.26 -2.16 -23.91
N PHE A 8 3.98 -1.85 -24.10
CA PHE A 8 3.50 -1.07 -25.25
C PHE A 8 4.11 0.33 -25.32
N HIS A 9 4.34 0.97 -24.18
CA HIS A 9 4.87 2.33 -24.12
C HIS A 9 6.38 2.42 -23.93
N SER A 10 7.11 1.31 -23.94
CA SER A 10 8.54 1.28 -23.58
C SER A 10 9.42 2.27 -24.37
N GLN A 11 9.03 2.66 -25.58
CA GLN A 11 9.74 3.68 -26.39
C GLN A 11 9.43 5.13 -25.97
N THR A 12 8.27 5.39 -25.37
CA THR A 12 7.82 6.72 -24.93
C THR A 12 8.13 7.03 -23.46
N ILE A 13 8.63 6.06 -22.69
CA ILE A 13 9.02 6.21 -21.27
C ILE A 13 10.51 5.84 -21.02
N PRO A 14 11.47 6.56 -21.63
CA PRO A 14 12.89 6.17 -21.62
C PRO A 14 13.49 6.05 -20.21
N ASN A 15 13.04 6.87 -19.25
CA ASN A 15 13.51 6.81 -17.86
C ASN A 15 13.06 5.51 -17.17
N LEU A 16 11.82 5.06 -17.40
CA LEU A 16 11.31 3.82 -16.80
C LEU A 16 11.97 2.59 -17.42
N ARG A 17 12.23 2.63 -18.74
CA ARG A 17 13.02 1.61 -19.44
C ARG A 17 14.41 1.46 -18.82
N LYS A 18 15.13 2.58 -18.65
CA LYS A 18 16.47 2.57 -18.04
C LYS A 18 16.46 1.98 -16.63
N ILE A 19 15.47 2.33 -15.80
CA ILE A 19 15.31 1.76 -14.44
C ILE A 19 15.10 0.24 -14.50
N LYS A 20 14.29 -0.24 -15.46
CA LYS A 20 14.04 -1.67 -15.64
C LYS A 20 15.30 -2.43 -16.10
N GLU A 21 16.06 -1.88 -17.04
CA GLU A 21 17.25 -2.52 -17.63
C GLU A 21 18.47 -2.50 -16.68
N SER A 22 18.61 -1.45 -15.87
CA SER A 22 19.73 -1.30 -14.92
C SER A 22 19.42 -1.79 -13.50
N GLY A 23 18.17 -2.14 -13.22
CA GLY A 23 17.69 -2.57 -11.90
C GLY A 23 17.11 -3.98 -11.88
N VAL A 24 16.22 -4.24 -10.92
CA VAL A 24 15.50 -5.50 -10.79
C VAL A 24 14.02 -5.26 -11.07
N SER A 25 13.39 -6.14 -11.87
CA SER A 25 11.97 -6.07 -12.15
C SER A 25 11.33 -7.46 -12.11
N GLY A 26 10.06 -7.52 -11.74
CA GLY A 26 9.32 -8.77 -11.64
C GLY A 26 7.82 -8.53 -11.47
N VAL A 27 7.05 -9.58 -11.70
CA VAL A 27 5.60 -9.57 -11.50
C VAL A 27 5.31 -9.76 -10.01
N LEU A 28 4.65 -8.80 -9.39
CA LEU A 28 4.20 -8.90 -8.00
C LEU A 28 2.74 -9.35 -7.92
N LYS A 29 2.43 -10.17 -6.92
CA LYS A 29 1.05 -10.54 -6.57
C LYS A 29 0.46 -9.44 -5.69
N SER A 30 -0.73 -8.95 -6.04
CA SER A 30 -1.50 -8.03 -5.19
C SER A 30 -1.95 -8.72 -3.90
N ASN A 31 -2.35 -7.93 -2.90
CA ASN A 31 -3.11 -8.43 -1.76
C ASN A 31 -4.48 -8.98 -2.20
N PHE A 32 -5.15 -9.71 -1.30
CA PHE A 32 -6.52 -10.19 -1.48
C PHE A 32 -7.40 -9.73 -0.31
N PRO A 33 -8.53 -9.04 -0.57
CA PRO A 33 -9.03 -8.64 -1.89
C PRO A 33 -8.17 -7.51 -2.52
N PRO A 34 -8.02 -7.46 -3.86
CA PRO A 34 -7.21 -6.45 -4.55
C PRO A 34 -7.96 -5.11 -4.64
N ILE A 35 -8.24 -4.51 -3.48
CA ILE A 35 -8.99 -3.26 -3.32
C ILE A 35 -8.05 -2.15 -2.88
N THR A 36 -8.26 -0.93 -3.37
CA THR A 36 -7.36 0.20 -3.14
C THR A 36 -7.11 0.47 -1.66
N GLY A 37 -8.15 0.51 -0.81
CA GLY A 37 -8.00 0.80 0.62
C GLY A 37 -7.15 -0.23 1.35
N SER A 38 -7.40 -1.52 1.10
CA SER A 38 -6.60 -2.59 1.70
C SER A 38 -5.17 -2.64 1.15
N ALA A 39 -4.99 -2.36 -0.16
CA ALA A 39 -3.68 -2.34 -0.80
C ALA A 39 -2.77 -1.25 -0.22
N TRP A 40 -3.31 -0.05 0.03
CA TRP A 40 -2.56 1.01 0.72
C TRP A 40 -2.09 0.52 2.09
N MET A 41 -3.00 0.05 2.95
CA MET A 41 -2.65 -0.47 4.27
C MET A 41 -1.56 -1.56 4.21
N SER A 42 -1.65 -2.49 3.25
CA SER A 42 -0.63 -3.51 3.03
C SER A 42 0.72 -2.92 2.59
N ILE A 43 0.75 -1.93 1.71
CA ILE A 43 1.99 -1.23 1.31
C ILE A 43 2.65 -0.54 2.50
N ALA A 44 1.86 0.09 3.38
CA ALA A 44 2.37 0.80 4.54
C ALA A 44 2.98 -0.12 5.59
N THR A 45 2.38 -1.28 5.82
CA THR A 45 2.63 -2.09 7.02
C THR A 45 3.33 -3.42 6.72
N GLY A 46 3.34 -3.86 5.45
CA GLY A 46 3.78 -5.18 5.05
C GLY A 46 2.82 -6.32 5.46
N LYS A 47 1.65 -6.00 6.01
CA LYS A 47 0.67 -6.96 6.54
C LYS A 47 -0.49 -7.18 5.56
N ASN A 48 -1.10 -8.35 5.63
CA ASN A 48 -2.27 -8.66 4.80
C ASN A 48 -3.59 -8.13 5.43
N PRO A 49 -4.71 -8.04 4.67
CA PRO A 49 -5.98 -7.53 5.17
C PRO A 49 -6.52 -8.25 6.42
N GLY A 50 -6.28 -9.56 6.54
CA GLY A 50 -6.68 -10.35 7.71
C GLY A 50 -5.93 -9.99 8.98
N GLU A 51 -4.66 -9.59 8.87
CA GLU A 51 -3.85 -9.13 10.00
C GLU A 51 -4.19 -7.69 10.41
N THR A 52 -4.52 -6.84 9.44
CA THR A 52 -4.77 -5.41 9.68
C THR A 52 -6.21 -5.09 10.05
N GLY A 53 -7.15 -5.96 9.65
CA GLY A 53 -8.59 -5.75 9.79
C GLY A 53 -9.18 -4.77 8.76
N VAL A 54 -8.38 -4.36 7.77
CA VAL A 54 -8.74 -3.35 6.75
C VAL A 54 -8.92 -4.02 5.39
N PHE A 55 -10.17 -4.14 4.96
CA PHE A 55 -10.54 -4.81 3.70
C PHE A 55 -10.94 -3.84 2.58
N ASP A 56 -11.24 -2.59 2.94
CA ASP A 56 -11.52 -1.46 2.06
C ASP A 56 -11.05 -0.18 2.78
N PHE A 57 -11.49 1.00 2.39
CA PHE A 57 -11.39 2.24 3.19
C PHE A 57 -12.29 2.21 4.44
N LEU A 58 -12.65 1.01 4.89
CA LEU A 58 -13.55 0.72 5.99
C LEU A 58 -12.87 -0.27 6.94
N VAL A 59 -13.08 -0.04 8.23
CA VAL A 59 -12.62 -0.88 9.32
C VAL A 59 -13.84 -1.50 9.99
N LEU A 60 -13.81 -2.83 10.16
CA LEU A 60 -14.79 -3.53 10.98
C LEU A 60 -14.41 -3.34 12.46
N GLU A 61 -15.14 -2.47 13.13
CA GLU A 61 -14.87 -2.11 14.52
C GLU A 61 -15.46 -3.12 15.51
N ASP A 62 -16.65 -3.63 15.20
CA ASP A 62 -17.33 -4.66 15.99
C ASP A 62 -17.93 -5.73 15.07
N ARG A 63 -17.56 -6.99 15.30
CA ARG A 63 -18.04 -8.15 14.53
C ARG A 63 -19.42 -8.62 14.97
N GLN A 64 -19.82 -8.38 16.22
CA GLN A 64 -21.12 -8.80 16.74
C GLN A 64 -22.21 -7.86 16.24
N GLU A 65 -21.93 -6.55 16.30
CA GLU A 65 -22.87 -5.50 15.88
C GLU A 65 -22.72 -5.08 14.41
N TRP A 66 -21.79 -5.70 13.67
CA TRP A 66 -21.45 -5.34 12.29
C TRP A 66 -21.15 -3.85 12.09
N ARG A 67 -20.56 -3.20 13.11
CA ARG A 67 -20.26 -1.78 13.06
C ARG A 67 -19.01 -1.53 12.21
N ILE A 68 -19.20 -0.75 11.15
CA ILE A 68 -18.12 -0.31 10.26
C ILE A 68 -17.88 1.18 10.43
N ARG A 69 -16.63 1.59 10.24
CA ARG A 69 -16.26 3.01 10.21
C ARG A 69 -15.23 3.29 9.12
N PRO A 70 -15.10 4.54 8.67
CA PRO A 70 -13.99 4.94 7.81
C PRO A 70 -12.62 4.63 8.44
N LEU A 71 -11.67 4.28 7.58
CA LEU A 71 -10.25 4.16 7.93
C LEU A 71 -9.68 5.52 8.36
N THR A 72 -8.74 5.54 9.29
CA THR A 72 -8.10 6.78 9.77
C THR A 72 -6.60 6.60 9.95
N SER A 73 -5.85 7.69 10.13
CA SER A 73 -4.41 7.67 10.40
C SER A 73 -4.03 6.83 11.63
N ALA A 74 -4.91 6.77 12.65
CA ALA A 74 -4.74 5.94 13.83
C ALA A 74 -4.67 4.43 13.50
N ASP A 75 -5.37 3.97 12.45
CA ASP A 75 -5.33 2.57 12.03
C ASP A 75 -3.97 2.21 11.42
N TYR A 76 -3.31 3.15 10.74
CA TYR A 76 -1.94 2.98 10.23
C TYR A 76 -0.94 2.89 11.38
N GLN A 77 -1.03 3.80 12.35
CA GLN A 77 -0.18 3.80 13.54
C GLN A 77 -0.33 2.49 14.33
N LYS A 78 -1.57 2.04 14.55
CA LYS A 78 -1.87 0.76 15.23
C LYS A 78 -1.23 -0.43 14.51
N ASN A 79 -1.24 -0.42 13.17
CA ASN A 79 -0.68 -1.51 12.39
C ASN A 79 0.83 -1.39 12.13
N GLY A 80 1.45 -0.27 12.52
CA GLY A 80 2.89 -0.04 12.42
C GLY A 80 3.33 0.21 10.99
N ALA A 81 3.08 1.40 10.48
CA ALA A 81 3.52 1.77 9.15
C ALA A 81 5.05 1.96 9.09
N ILE A 82 5.63 1.68 7.92
CA ILE A 82 7.09 1.69 7.71
C ILE A 82 7.70 3.07 7.99
N TRP A 83 6.97 4.16 7.73
CA TRP A 83 7.44 5.51 8.03
C TRP A 83 7.51 5.79 9.52
N ASP A 84 6.60 5.24 10.33
CA ASP A 84 6.64 5.38 11.79
C ASP A 84 7.84 4.62 12.36
N TYR A 85 8.07 3.41 11.85
CA TYR A 85 9.25 2.62 12.19
C TYR A 85 10.56 3.36 11.85
N LEU A 86 10.69 3.86 10.64
CA LEU A 86 11.88 4.63 10.22
C LEU A 86 12.06 5.91 11.04
N SER A 87 10.96 6.62 11.35
CA SER A 87 10.99 7.82 12.19
C SER A 87 11.46 7.50 13.61
N SER A 88 11.03 6.36 14.18
CA SER A 88 11.49 5.90 15.50
C SER A 88 13.00 5.62 15.57
N LEU A 89 13.61 5.29 14.41
CA LEU A 89 15.05 5.13 14.24
C LEU A 89 15.79 6.44 13.92
N GLY A 90 15.12 7.59 14.07
CA GLY A 90 15.71 8.91 13.81
C GLY A 90 15.94 9.22 12.33
N LYS A 91 15.29 8.49 11.40
CA LYS A 91 15.40 8.76 9.96
C LYS A 91 14.45 9.90 9.56
N LYS A 92 14.86 10.70 8.58
CA LYS A 92 13.99 11.70 7.94
C LYS A 92 13.07 10.99 6.95
N VAL A 93 11.76 11.16 7.10
CA VAL A 93 10.75 10.51 6.25
C VAL A 93 9.83 11.57 5.66
N GLY A 94 9.49 11.41 4.37
CA GLY A 94 8.47 12.21 3.70
C GLY A 94 7.39 11.28 3.15
N VAL A 95 6.13 11.57 3.50
CA VAL A 95 4.95 10.87 2.97
C VAL A 95 4.09 11.89 2.25
N VAL A 96 3.74 11.63 0.99
CA VAL A 96 3.06 12.59 0.11
C VAL A 96 1.90 11.89 -0.58
N ASN A 97 0.73 12.53 -0.62
CA ASN A 97 -0.48 12.05 -1.28
C ASN A 97 -0.89 10.62 -0.87
N TYR A 98 -0.59 10.25 0.37
CA TYR A 98 -0.98 8.96 0.90
C TYR A 98 -2.39 9.09 1.53
N PRO A 99 -3.39 8.33 1.07
CA PRO A 99 -4.78 8.54 1.47
C PRO A 99 -5.00 8.20 2.94
N MET A 100 -5.91 8.93 3.59
CA MET A 100 -6.35 8.70 4.98
C MET A 100 -5.27 8.88 6.07
N LEU A 101 -4.11 9.47 5.73
CA LEU A 101 -3.10 9.93 6.70
C LEU A 101 -3.40 11.32 7.27
#